data_AF-A0A5J4DXP3-F1
#
_entry.id   AF-A0A5J4DXP3-F1
#
_cell.length_a   1.000
_cell.length_b   1.000
_cell.length_c   1.000
_cell.angle_alpha   90.00
_cell.angle_beta   90.00
_cell.angle_gamma   90.00
#
_symmetry.space_group_name_H-M   'P 1'
#
loop_
_entity.id
_entity.type
_entity.pdbx_description
1 polymer ?
#
loop_
_entity_poly.entity_id
_entity_poly.type
_entity_poly.pdbx_seq_one_letter_code
_entity_poly.pdbx_strand_id
1 'polypeptide(L)'
;MTGWYRVGPAVRLVLAVFLGAAGVIFSVLYVNDKISGPAQRVPSLQLNAQENAPGPGAPANQDVADAISDNALPKSGTEGETPDATETAMLADEAAWKTASEAATIESLRSYLEDHRQGQYAAQAIAEIVAIEGAAQAAKLADETAWNEVSEAGKIEGLRKYLEDHRQGHYAARARAEIAALEEAGQTAKLADEAAWNEVSEAGKIEGLRKYLEEHPQGQYIVQARQELALLEEATRAAMRADTLAWDEAAQKGTIKDLQDYADTYPLGQHVTQAKEKIAELKAGQAGKRADKAAWKKASQKGTIKGLRNYLDAYPEGSNATRAKTKIAKLKELEVAKRADKTAWKKASKKGTIEGLKNYVEKYPQGQYVTRAKTKITKLEEEVRRQNPLQAVLDGSDKTPLRDKIKRFIKEHYLSGKDLSDRQIGFLYADRIDYFGEKQVSRDNVIRDKKNYFQRWPSRRFSLIPGTMSVKPRDSDSKTVDVSFRFMFKVSSPERTSRGLGKATLTLQLGAGNSRIIREERIVTAQF
;
A
#
# COMPACT_ATOMS: atom_id res chain seq x y z
N MET A 1 19.68 -4.90 -13.48
CA MET A 1 21.08 -4.99 -12.99
C MET A 1 21.15 -6.15 -12.03
N THR A 2 21.86 -7.20 -12.42
CA THR A 2 22.05 -8.45 -11.68
C THR A 2 23.21 -8.32 -10.70
N GLY A 3 22.99 -8.64 -9.44
CA GLY A 3 24.04 -8.83 -8.44
C GLY A 3 23.78 -10.14 -7.69
N TRP A 4 24.74 -11.07 -7.77
CA TRP A 4 24.71 -12.34 -7.07
C TRP A 4 25.50 -12.23 -5.77
N TYR A 5 24.98 -12.82 -4.69
CA TYR A 5 25.81 -13.30 -3.59
C TYR A 5 25.64 -14.81 -3.45
N ARG A 6 26.77 -15.49 -3.24
CA ARG A 6 26.93 -16.94 -3.21
C ARG A 6 27.21 -17.34 -1.76
N VAL A 7 26.35 -18.19 -1.18
CA VAL A 7 26.63 -19.01 0.01
C VAL A 7 25.99 -20.38 -0.25
N GLY A 8 26.75 -21.47 -0.16
CA GLY A 8 26.24 -22.85 -0.30
C GLY A 8 26.00 -23.54 1.06
N PRO A 9 25.76 -24.86 1.13
CA PRO A 9 25.18 -25.73 0.11
C PRO A 9 23.65 -25.88 0.27
N ALA A 10 23.05 -26.47 -0.75
CA ALA A 10 21.64 -26.39 -1.08
C ALA A 10 20.71 -27.23 -0.17
N VAL A 11 19.72 -26.56 0.42
CA VAL A 11 18.35 -27.06 0.46
C VAL A 11 17.52 -26.05 -0.32
N ARG A 12 17.11 -26.38 -1.54
CA ARG A 12 16.12 -25.60 -2.28
C ARG A 12 14.76 -26.19 -1.98
N LEU A 13 13.99 -25.51 -1.14
CA LEU A 13 12.57 -25.78 -0.98
C LEU A 13 11.85 -25.18 -2.20
N VAL A 14 11.31 -26.02 -3.08
CA VAL A 14 10.42 -25.57 -4.16
C VAL A 14 8.99 -25.74 -3.67
N LEU A 15 8.35 -24.62 -3.32
CA LEU A 15 6.91 -24.58 -3.05
C LEU A 15 6.19 -24.41 -4.39
N ALA A 16 5.58 -25.48 -4.90
CA ALA A 16 4.70 -25.39 -6.08
C ALA A 16 3.25 -25.28 -5.59
N VAL A 17 2.63 -24.12 -5.82
CA VAL A 17 1.20 -23.91 -5.58
C VAL A 17 0.45 -24.21 -6.87
N PHE A 18 -0.33 -25.30 -6.90
CA PHE A 18 -1.29 -25.56 -7.97
C PHE A 18 -2.68 -25.03 -7.56
N LEU A 19 -3.21 -24.11 -8.35
CA LEU A 19 -4.60 -23.66 -8.28
C LEU A 19 -5.47 -24.61 -9.11
N GLY A 20 -6.05 -25.62 -8.45
CA GLY A 20 -7.15 -26.44 -8.96
C GLY A 20 -8.42 -26.17 -8.14
N ALA A 21 -9.56 -26.07 -8.82
CA ALA A 21 -10.84 -25.93 -8.14
C ALA A 21 -11.07 -27.13 -7.21
N ALA A 22 -11.28 -26.83 -5.92
CA ALA A 22 -11.33 -27.74 -4.77
C ALA A 22 -9.98 -28.00 -4.06
N GLY A 23 -9.62 -27.10 -3.14
CA GLY A 23 -8.68 -27.38 -2.03
C GLY A 23 -7.20 -27.18 -2.36
N VAL A 24 -6.52 -26.34 -1.58
CA VAL A 24 -5.06 -26.20 -1.62
C VAL A 24 -4.45 -27.46 -1.01
N ILE A 25 -3.80 -28.29 -1.83
CA ILE A 25 -2.97 -29.42 -1.38
C ILE A 25 -1.52 -28.94 -1.35
N PHE A 26 -0.87 -29.03 -0.19
CA PHE A 26 0.59 -28.88 -0.08
C PHE A 26 1.24 -30.24 -0.30
N SER A 27 2.01 -30.39 -1.39
CA SER A 27 2.92 -31.52 -1.57
C SER A 27 4.35 -31.04 -1.30
N VAL A 28 5.00 -31.64 -0.30
CA VAL A 28 6.45 -31.52 -0.10
C VAL A 28 7.11 -32.65 -0.89
N LEU A 29 7.65 -32.35 -2.06
CA LEU A 29 8.46 -33.31 -2.82
C LEU A 29 9.90 -33.32 -2.29
N TYR A 30 10.31 -34.45 -1.72
CA TYR A 30 11.69 -34.71 -1.32
C TYR A 30 12.42 -35.33 -2.52
N VAL A 31 13.35 -34.59 -3.15
CA VAL A 31 14.25 -35.16 -4.16
C VAL A 31 15.56 -35.51 -3.46
N ASN A 32 15.80 -36.81 -3.26
CA ASN A 32 17.10 -37.30 -2.83
C ASN A 32 17.89 -37.71 -4.08
N ASP A 33 18.83 -36.88 -4.50
CA ASP A 33 19.68 -37.12 -5.66
C ASP A 33 20.88 -37.98 -5.25
N LYS A 34 20.69 -39.30 -5.27
CA LYS A 34 21.68 -40.37 -5.53
C LYS A 34 21.16 -41.70 -5.01
N ILE A 35 20.79 -42.59 -5.94
CA ILE A 35 21.24 -43.99 -6.08
C ILE A 35 20.42 -44.53 -7.26
N SER A 36 21.06 -44.64 -8.42
CA SER A 36 20.55 -45.40 -9.57
C SER A 36 21.38 -46.69 -9.67
N GLY A 37 20.72 -47.84 -9.59
CA GLY A 37 21.29 -49.18 -9.77
C GLY A 37 20.15 -50.22 -9.90
N PRO A 38 20.31 -51.28 -10.71
CA PRO A 38 19.24 -51.74 -11.60
C PRO A 38 18.32 -52.82 -11.01
N ALA A 39 17.14 -52.90 -11.62
CA ALA A 39 16.06 -53.86 -11.40
C ALA A 39 16.53 -55.32 -11.37
N GLN A 40 16.20 -56.04 -10.30
CA GLN A 40 16.21 -57.50 -10.27
C GLN A 40 14.78 -58.03 -10.46
N ARG A 41 14.65 -58.92 -11.44
CA ARG A 41 13.45 -59.68 -11.76
C ARG A 41 13.13 -60.65 -10.63
N VAL A 42 11.87 -60.65 -10.20
CA VAL A 42 11.25 -61.72 -9.42
C VAL A 42 11.12 -62.98 -10.30
N PRO A 43 11.50 -64.18 -9.83
CA PRO A 43 11.14 -65.41 -10.51
C PRO A 43 9.68 -65.78 -10.21
N SER A 44 8.95 -66.05 -11.27
CA SER A 44 7.59 -66.59 -11.31
C SER A 44 7.51 -67.97 -10.65
N LEU A 45 6.68 -68.08 -9.61
CA LEU A 45 6.18 -69.34 -9.07
C LEU A 45 5.20 -69.96 -10.08
N GLN A 46 5.60 -71.06 -10.71
CA GLN A 46 4.67 -71.92 -11.43
C GLN A 46 3.85 -72.73 -10.42
N LEU A 47 2.55 -72.48 -10.46
CA LEU A 47 1.48 -73.30 -9.90
C LEU A 47 1.47 -74.63 -10.68
N ASN A 48 1.69 -75.76 -10.01
CA ASN A 48 1.26 -77.06 -10.52
C ASN A 48 0.24 -77.64 -9.53
N ALA A 49 -1.02 -77.54 -9.94
CA ALA A 49 -2.13 -78.27 -9.36
C ALA A 49 -2.15 -79.67 -9.97
N GLN A 50 -2.27 -80.71 -9.15
CA GLN A 50 -2.90 -81.95 -9.58
C GLN A 50 -3.61 -82.61 -8.40
N GLU A 51 -4.93 -82.55 -8.45
CA GLU A 51 -5.88 -83.18 -7.54
C GLU A 51 -6.02 -84.69 -7.81
N ASN A 52 -6.06 -85.45 -6.70
CA ASN A 52 -7.01 -86.50 -6.33
C ASN A 52 -7.24 -87.76 -7.22
N ALA A 53 -6.72 -88.89 -6.68
CA ALA A 53 -7.45 -90.09 -6.18
C ALA A 53 -8.13 -91.07 -7.18
N PRO A 54 -8.60 -92.29 -6.78
CA PRO A 54 -8.33 -93.16 -5.60
C PRO A 54 -8.10 -94.68 -5.91
N GLY A 55 -7.43 -95.39 -4.97
CA GLY A 55 -7.59 -96.80 -4.51
C GLY A 55 -7.72 -98.00 -5.50
N PRO A 56 -7.97 -99.23 -5.01
CA PRO A 56 -7.26 -100.04 -4.01
C PRO A 56 -6.79 -101.39 -4.61
N GLY A 57 -6.01 -102.20 -3.87
CA GLY A 57 -5.84 -103.62 -4.25
C GLY A 57 -4.66 -104.37 -3.62
N ALA A 58 -4.94 -105.16 -2.59
CA ALA A 58 -4.27 -106.45 -2.39
C ALA A 58 -4.84 -107.46 -3.41
N PRO A 59 -4.13 -108.54 -3.78
CA PRO A 59 -4.24 -109.77 -2.97
C PRO A 59 -2.98 -110.67 -2.94
N ALA A 60 -3.16 -111.80 -2.25
CA ALA A 60 -2.22 -112.83 -1.82
C ALA A 60 -1.89 -113.95 -2.84
N ASN A 61 -1.15 -114.95 -2.32
CA ASN A 61 -0.88 -116.35 -2.74
C ASN A 61 0.39 -116.62 -3.56
N GLN A 62 1.35 -117.38 -3.02
CA GLN A 62 1.44 -118.85 -2.87
C GLN A 62 1.68 -119.57 -4.20
N ASP A 63 2.86 -120.20 -4.35
CA ASP A 63 3.05 -121.66 -4.62
C ASP A 63 4.50 -121.93 -5.11
N VAL A 64 5.31 -122.76 -4.44
CA VAL A 64 5.44 -124.25 -4.43
C VAL A 64 6.57 -124.76 -5.36
N ALA A 65 7.64 -125.21 -4.70
CA ALA A 65 8.34 -126.51 -4.77
C ALA A 65 9.08 -127.06 -6.01
N ASP A 66 9.99 -127.98 -5.62
CA ASP A 66 10.65 -129.10 -6.33
C ASP A 66 11.81 -128.77 -7.28
N ALA A 67 12.89 -129.53 -7.42
CA ALA A 67 13.49 -130.76 -6.83
C ALA A 67 14.85 -130.96 -7.61
N ILE A 68 15.88 -131.71 -7.19
CA ILE A 68 16.12 -133.18 -7.32
C ILE A 68 17.61 -133.36 -6.88
N SER A 69 17.92 -134.09 -5.79
CA SER A 69 18.42 -135.49 -5.71
C SER A 69 19.76 -135.81 -6.41
N ASP A 70 20.76 -136.29 -5.65
CA ASP A 70 21.52 -137.50 -6.03
C ASP A 70 22.26 -138.18 -4.84
N ASN A 71 21.68 -139.32 -4.45
CA ASN A 71 22.22 -140.64 -4.07
C ASN A 71 23.71 -140.86 -3.67
N ALA A 72 23.95 -141.52 -2.53
CA ALA A 72 24.53 -142.89 -2.47
C ALA A 72 24.79 -143.40 -1.03
N LEU A 73 24.26 -144.59 -0.76
CA LEU A 73 24.42 -145.53 0.38
C LEU A 73 25.78 -146.27 0.33
N PRO A 74 26.32 -146.89 1.43
CA PRO A 74 25.77 -148.15 1.94
C PRO A 74 25.84 -148.48 3.47
N LYS A 75 24.75 -149.11 3.92
CA LYS A 75 24.56 -150.35 4.73
C LYS A 75 25.14 -150.55 6.17
N SER A 76 24.15 -150.76 7.07
CA SER A 76 23.85 -151.93 7.95
C SER A 76 24.36 -152.05 9.39
N GLY A 77 23.39 -152.26 10.31
CA GLY A 77 23.48 -152.90 11.64
C GLY A 77 23.92 -151.94 12.75
N THR A 78 23.31 -151.82 13.93
CA THR A 78 22.38 -152.66 14.72
C THR A 78 21.78 -151.77 15.84
N GLU A 79 20.52 -152.02 16.19
CA GLU A 79 19.86 -151.88 17.52
C GLU A 79 20.25 -150.76 18.51
N GLY A 80 19.24 -149.98 18.94
CA GLY A 80 19.04 -149.65 20.36
C GLY A 80 18.85 -148.17 20.73
N GLU A 81 17.80 -147.94 21.53
CA GLU A 81 17.51 -146.79 22.44
C GLU A 81 16.68 -145.60 21.93
N THR A 82 15.49 -145.48 22.52
CA THR A 82 14.56 -144.34 22.52
C THR A 82 15.11 -143.20 23.41
N PRO A 83 15.09 -141.92 22.98
CA PRO A 83 15.53 -140.80 23.81
C PRO A 83 14.54 -140.50 24.94
N ASP A 84 15.12 -140.14 26.08
CA ASP A 84 14.49 -139.77 27.35
C ASP A 84 13.50 -138.59 27.19
N ALA A 85 12.31 -138.68 27.80
CA ALA A 85 11.22 -137.69 27.68
C ALA A 85 11.60 -136.29 28.22
N THR A 86 12.71 -136.19 28.94
CA THR A 86 13.25 -134.97 29.55
C THR A 86 13.98 -134.07 28.53
N GLU A 87 14.67 -134.66 27.55
CA GLU A 87 15.49 -133.93 26.57
C GLU A 87 14.62 -133.26 25.48
N THR A 88 13.53 -133.91 25.09
CA THR A 88 12.55 -133.37 24.14
C THR A 88 11.77 -132.17 24.70
N ALA A 89 11.50 -132.14 26.01
CA ALA A 89 10.87 -131.00 26.68
C ALA A 89 11.80 -129.79 26.82
N MET A 90 13.10 -130.02 27.04
CA MET A 90 14.12 -128.95 27.12
C MET A 90 14.35 -128.26 25.76
N LEU A 91 14.41 -129.02 24.67
CA LEU A 91 14.55 -128.46 23.32
C LEU A 91 13.31 -127.66 22.89
N ALA A 92 12.12 -128.07 23.31
CA ALA A 92 10.89 -127.32 23.07
C ALA A 92 10.85 -125.99 23.85
N ASP A 93 11.30 -125.99 25.11
CA ASP A 93 11.43 -124.80 25.95
C ASP A 93 12.43 -123.78 25.36
N GLU A 94 13.58 -124.24 24.86
CA GLU A 94 14.58 -123.39 24.19
C GLU A 94 14.06 -122.77 22.89
N ALA A 95 13.33 -123.55 22.07
CA ALA A 95 12.74 -123.04 20.83
C ALA A 95 11.64 -121.99 21.09
N ALA A 96 10.80 -122.22 22.10
CA ALA A 96 9.75 -121.27 22.51
C ALA A 96 10.35 -119.98 23.08
N TRP A 97 11.38 -120.09 23.91
CA TRP A 97 12.13 -118.95 24.45
C TRP A 97 12.78 -118.10 23.35
N LYS A 98 13.45 -118.74 22.38
CA LYS A 98 14.10 -118.04 21.26
C LYS A 98 13.08 -117.22 20.48
N THR A 99 11.93 -117.79 20.19
CA THR A 99 10.83 -117.09 19.50
C THR A 99 10.31 -115.91 20.32
N ALA A 100 10.12 -116.10 21.63
CA ALA A 100 9.58 -115.08 22.52
C ALA A 100 10.53 -113.89 22.75
N SER A 101 11.82 -114.17 22.91
CA SER A 101 12.89 -113.19 23.11
C SER A 101 13.25 -112.44 21.83
N GLU A 102 13.21 -113.10 20.66
CA GLU A 102 13.38 -112.43 19.36
C GLU A 102 12.25 -111.44 19.08
N ALA A 103 11.01 -111.77 19.47
CA ALA A 103 9.89 -110.83 19.39
C ALA A 103 10.01 -109.68 20.41
N ALA A 104 10.67 -109.90 21.55
CA ALA A 104 10.94 -108.89 22.60
C ALA A 104 9.70 -108.07 23.03
N THR A 105 8.52 -108.69 23.03
CA THR A 105 7.28 -108.06 23.47
C THR A 105 6.79 -108.66 24.78
N ILE A 106 6.04 -107.87 25.54
CA ILE A 106 5.37 -108.38 26.75
C ILE A 106 4.43 -109.54 26.39
N GLU A 107 3.77 -109.50 25.23
CA GLU A 107 2.83 -110.54 24.78
C GLU A 107 3.55 -111.86 24.46
N SER A 108 4.65 -111.82 23.71
CA SER A 108 5.44 -113.00 23.38
C SER A 108 6.07 -113.65 24.62
N LEU A 109 6.57 -112.83 25.56
CA LEU A 109 7.13 -113.31 26.82
C LEU A 109 6.07 -113.87 27.77
N ARG A 110 4.86 -113.29 27.81
CA ARG A 110 3.72 -113.82 28.58
C ARG A 110 3.22 -115.15 28.01
N SER A 111 3.17 -115.28 26.69
CA SER A 111 2.81 -116.55 26.02
C SER A 111 3.83 -117.65 26.36
N TYR A 112 5.13 -117.35 26.33
CA TYR A 112 6.16 -118.28 26.78
C TYR A 112 5.95 -118.70 28.25
N LEU A 113 5.67 -117.75 29.14
CA LEU A 113 5.40 -118.04 30.55
C LEU A 113 4.10 -118.84 30.77
N GLU A 114 3.13 -118.78 29.88
CA GLU A 114 1.88 -119.54 29.98
C GLU A 114 2.11 -121.02 29.71
N ASP A 115 2.87 -121.33 28.66
CA ASP A 115 3.18 -122.69 28.19
C ASP A 115 4.36 -123.33 28.97
N HIS A 116 5.31 -122.52 29.44
CA HIS A 116 6.57 -122.96 30.07
C HIS A 116 6.80 -122.35 31.46
N ARG A 117 5.82 -122.44 32.35
CA ARG A 117 5.85 -121.85 33.72
C ARG A 117 7.04 -122.26 34.60
N GLN A 118 7.58 -123.47 34.39
CA GLN A 118 8.75 -124.00 35.10
C GLN A 118 9.95 -124.20 34.16
N GLY A 119 9.89 -123.63 32.95
CA GLY A 119 10.97 -123.67 31.97
C GLY A 119 12.22 -122.97 32.48
N GLN A 120 13.38 -123.32 31.92
CA GLN A 120 14.67 -122.80 32.40
C GLN A 120 14.82 -121.29 32.17
N TYR A 121 14.03 -120.71 31.26
CA TYR A 121 14.04 -119.28 30.96
C TYR A 121 12.88 -118.49 31.61
N ALA A 122 12.04 -119.10 32.44
CA ALA A 122 10.90 -118.42 33.06
C ALA A 122 11.31 -117.18 33.90
N ALA A 123 12.39 -117.28 34.67
CA ALA A 123 12.90 -116.15 35.45
C ALA A 123 13.43 -115.01 34.54
N GLN A 124 14.04 -115.37 33.40
CA GLN A 124 14.54 -114.40 32.43
C GLN A 124 13.39 -113.70 31.70
N ALA A 125 12.35 -114.43 31.30
CA ALA A 125 11.15 -113.87 30.69
C ALA A 125 10.43 -112.86 31.62
N ILE A 126 10.33 -113.16 32.93
CA ILE A 126 9.78 -112.23 33.93
C ILE A 126 10.66 -110.97 34.04
N ALA A 127 11.98 -111.13 34.09
CA ALA A 127 12.91 -110.00 34.16
C ALA A 127 12.82 -109.10 32.90
N GLU A 128 12.68 -109.69 31.72
CA GLU A 128 12.51 -108.94 30.46
C GLU A 128 11.17 -108.19 30.41
N ILE A 129 10.06 -108.79 30.87
CA ILE A 129 8.78 -108.08 31.01
C ILE A 129 8.92 -106.88 31.95
N VAL A 130 9.50 -107.07 33.14
CA VAL A 130 9.71 -106.00 34.13
C VAL A 130 10.63 -104.91 33.57
N ALA A 131 11.65 -105.28 32.79
CA ALA A 131 12.54 -104.33 32.14
C ALA A 131 11.82 -103.52 31.05
N ILE A 132 10.98 -104.15 30.22
CA ILE A 132 10.18 -103.47 29.20
C ILE A 132 9.15 -102.53 29.84
N GLU A 133 8.46 -102.98 30.90
CA GLU A 133 7.50 -102.16 31.65
C GLU A 133 8.19 -100.99 32.37
N GLY A 134 9.35 -101.23 32.99
CA GLY A 134 10.15 -100.21 33.66
C GLY A 134 10.72 -99.18 32.69
N ALA A 135 11.18 -99.61 31.52
CA ALA A 135 11.63 -98.71 30.44
C ALA A 135 10.47 -97.86 29.89
N ALA A 136 9.28 -98.44 29.73
CA ALA A 136 8.09 -97.71 29.31
C ALA A 136 7.68 -96.64 30.34
N GLN A 137 7.74 -96.96 31.63
CA GLN A 137 7.43 -96.01 32.70
C GLN A 137 8.49 -94.89 32.81
N ALA A 138 9.78 -95.22 32.65
CA ALA A 138 10.86 -94.24 32.61
C ALA A 138 10.73 -93.30 31.40
N ALA A 139 10.37 -93.83 30.22
CA ALA A 139 10.12 -93.03 29.03
C ALA A 139 8.95 -92.06 29.22
N LYS A 140 7.87 -92.49 29.91
CA LYS A 140 6.73 -91.64 30.26
C LYS A 140 7.11 -90.51 31.21
N LEU A 141 7.91 -90.80 32.24
CA LEU A 141 8.37 -89.78 33.19
C LEU A 141 9.33 -88.78 32.54
N ALA A 142 10.21 -89.25 31.64
CA ALA A 142 11.10 -88.38 30.87
C ALA A 142 10.31 -87.42 29.97
N ASP A 143 9.28 -87.93 29.29
CA ASP A 143 8.37 -87.14 28.45
C ASP A 143 7.63 -86.05 29.26
N GLU A 144 7.12 -86.38 30.45
CA GLU A 144 6.48 -85.41 31.36
C GLU A 144 7.45 -84.36 31.89
N THR A 145 8.68 -84.76 32.21
CA THR A 145 9.72 -83.85 32.69
C THR A 145 10.11 -82.87 31.59
N ALA A 146 10.37 -83.36 30.37
CA ALA A 146 10.71 -82.54 29.22
C ALA A 146 9.58 -81.55 28.85
N TRP A 147 8.32 -81.95 29.01
CA TRP A 147 7.18 -81.05 28.82
C TRP A 147 7.13 -79.93 29.87
N ASN A 148 7.39 -80.24 31.14
CA ASN A 148 7.37 -79.26 32.23
C ASN A 148 8.57 -78.28 32.20
N GLU A 149 9.64 -78.62 31.48
CA GLU A 149 10.80 -77.75 31.26
C GLU A 149 10.55 -76.67 30.19
N VAL A 150 9.49 -76.79 29.39
CA VAL A 150 9.15 -75.77 28.39
C VAL A 150 8.73 -74.47 29.09
N SER A 151 9.61 -73.48 29.06
CA SER A 151 9.36 -72.17 29.66
C SER A 151 8.51 -71.26 28.77
N GLU A 152 7.80 -70.32 29.41
CA GLU A 152 7.05 -69.26 28.69
C GLU A 152 7.99 -68.32 27.91
N ALA A 153 9.21 -68.10 28.39
CA ALA A 153 10.25 -67.43 27.63
C ALA A 153 10.83 -68.40 26.58
N GLY A 154 10.87 -68.00 25.31
CA GLY A 154 11.35 -68.88 24.23
C GLY A 154 10.46 -70.10 24.01
N LYS A 155 9.15 -69.97 24.25
CA LYS A 155 8.19 -71.08 24.26
C LYS A 155 8.17 -71.85 22.94
N ILE A 156 8.26 -71.17 21.80
CA ILE A 156 8.32 -71.84 20.49
C ILE A 156 9.60 -72.68 20.38
N GLU A 157 10.76 -72.15 20.76
CA GLU A 157 12.03 -72.86 20.76
C GLU A 157 12.03 -74.05 21.73
N GLY A 158 11.46 -73.88 22.92
CA GLY A 158 11.29 -74.94 23.91
C GLY A 158 10.37 -76.07 23.42
N LEU A 159 9.23 -75.74 22.80
CA LEU A 159 8.32 -76.71 22.21
C LEU A 159 8.93 -77.46 21.02
N ARG A 160 9.73 -76.76 20.18
CA ARG A 160 10.46 -77.39 19.08
C ARG A 160 11.51 -78.37 19.58
N LYS A 161 12.24 -78.00 20.64
CA LYS A 161 13.22 -78.88 21.30
C LYS A 161 12.53 -80.12 21.89
N TYR A 162 11.42 -79.95 22.61
CA TYR A 162 10.62 -81.06 23.11
C TYR A 162 10.20 -82.02 21.99
N LEU A 163 9.77 -81.50 20.83
CA LEU A 163 9.39 -82.33 19.67
C LEU A 163 10.58 -83.02 18.99
N GLU A 164 11.79 -82.49 19.11
CA GLU A 164 13.01 -83.12 18.58
C GLU A 164 13.35 -84.39 19.36
N ASP A 165 13.28 -84.32 20.69
CA ASP A 165 13.60 -85.39 21.63
C ASP A 165 12.44 -86.40 21.80
N HIS A 166 11.19 -85.93 21.75
CA HIS A 166 9.98 -86.71 22.03
C HIS A 166 8.96 -86.69 20.86
N ARG A 167 9.39 -87.10 19.66
CA ARG A 167 8.57 -87.04 18.42
C ARG A 167 7.21 -87.74 18.48
N GLN A 168 7.09 -88.80 19.28
CA GLN A 168 5.87 -89.58 19.51
C GLN A 168 5.43 -89.56 20.98
N GLY A 169 5.94 -88.61 21.78
CA GLY A 169 5.57 -88.44 23.19
C GLY A 169 4.09 -88.09 23.38
N HIS A 170 3.60 -88.24 24.60
CA HIS A 170 2.21 -87.98 24.98
C HIS A 170 1.78 -86.54 24.66
N TYR A 171 2.68 -85.57 24.78
CA TYR A 171 2.41 -84.16 24.53
C TYR A 171 2.78 -83.69 23.11
N ALA A 172 3.26 -84.57 22.22
CA ALA A 172 3.72 -84.18 20.88
C ALA A 172 2.62 -83.51 20.03
N ALA A 173 1.38 -84.00 20.09
CA ALA A 173 0.26 -83.39 19.37
C ALA A 173 -0.08 -81.99 19.92
N ARG A 174 -0.02 -81.82 21.25
CA ARG A 174 -0.24 -80.53 21.92
C ARG A 174 0.86 -79.53 21.59
N ALA A 175 2.12 -79.95 21.63
CA ALA A 175 3.26 -79.10 21.31
C ALA A 175 3.19 -78.56 19.86
N ARG A 176 2.79 -79.41 18.89
CA ARG A 176 2.58 -78.97 17.49
C ARG A 176 1.45 -77.94 17.38
N ALA A 177 0.33 -78.18 18.07
CA ALA A 177 -0.80 -77.25 18.07
C ALA A 177 -0.44 -75.90 18.70
N GLU A 178 0.35 -75.91 19.79
CA GLU A 178 0.76 -74.69 20.49
C GLU A 178 1.80 -73.89 19.70
N ILE A 179 2.74 -74.54 19.00
CA ILE A 179 3.63 -73.89 18.03
C ILE A 179 2.82 -73.22 16.92
N ALA A 180 1.89 -73.96 16.30
CA ALA A 180 1.07 -73.43 15.21
C ALA A 180 0.25 -72.21 15.65
N ALA A 181 -0.35 -72.27 16.85
CA ALA A 181 -1.11 -71.15 17.41
C ALA A 181 -0.23 -69.92 17.70
N LEU A 182 0.99 -70.11 18.22
CA LEU A 182 1.92 -69.01 18.48
C LEU A 182 2.46 -68.39 17.18
N GLU A 183 2.73 -69.20 16.17
CA GLU A 183 3.14 -68.72 14.84
C GLU A 183 2.01 -67.95 14.14
N GLU A 184 0.78 -68.46 14.20
CA GLU A 184 -0.42 -67.79 13.67
C GLU A 184 -0.70 -66.47 14.40
N ALA A 185 -0.62 -66.46 15.73
CA ALA A 185 -0.77 -65.24 16.53
C ALA A 185 0.31 -64.20 16.19
N GLY A 186 1.57 -64.64 16.03
CA GLY A 186 2.67 -63.76 15.61
C GLY A 186 2.47 -63.19 14.20
N GLN A 187 1.98 -63.99 13.26
CA GLN A 187 1.67 -63.52 11.91
C GLN A 187 0.48 -62.56 11.90
N THR A 188 -0.55 -62.84 12.70
CA THR A 188 -1.72 -61.97 12.87
C THR A 188 -1.32 -60.62 13.47
N ALA A 189 -0.45 -60.62 14.48
CA ALA A 189 0.09 -59.39 15.08
C ALA A 189 0.88 -58.54 14.06
N LYS A 190 1.69 -59.18 13.21
CA LYS A 190 2.42 -58.49 12.13
C LYS A 190 1.48 -57.87 11.10
N LEU A 191 0.46 -58.60 10.66
CA LEU A 191 -0.53 -58.10 9.71
C LEU A 191 -1.36 -56.95 10.30
N ALA A 192 -1.72 -57.03 11.58
CA ALA A 192 -2.41 -55.95 12.28
C ALA A 192 -1.55 -54.70 12.41
N ASP A 193 -0.25 -54.86 12.71
CA ASP A 193 0.72 -53.76 12.75
C ASP A 193 0.90 -53.08 11.38
N GLU A 194 1.02 -53.87 10.31
CA GLU A 194 1.10 -53.36 8.93
C GLU A 194 -0.19 -52.65 8.50
N ALA A 195 -1.36 -53.20 8.85
CA ALA A 195 -2.64 -52.56 8.59
C ALA A 195 -2.77 -51.22 9.32
N ALA A 196 -2.40 -51.15 10.60
CA ALA A 196 -2.41 -49.92 11.39
C ALA A 196 -1.42 -48.88 10.85
N TRP A 197 -0.25 -49.31 10.40
CA TRP A 197 0.71 -48.44 9.73
C TRP A 197 0.15 -47.87 8.42
N ASN A 198 -0.52 -48.69 7.61
CA ASN A 198 -1.15 -48.27 6.36
C ASN A 198 -2.39 -47.37 6.57
N GLU A 199 -3.00 -47.40 7.76
CA GLU A 199 -4.09 -46.50 8.13
C GLU A 199 -3.59 -45.08 8.44
N VAL A 200 -2.28 -44.90 8.72
CA VAL A 200 -1.67 -43.58 8.92
C VAL A 200 -1.75 -42.78 7.62
N SER A 201 -2.81 -41.99 7.51
CA SER A 201 -3.11 -41.23 6.30
C SER A 201 -2.25 -39.97 6.21
N GLU A 202 -1.97 -39.51 4.99
CA GLU A 202 -1.27 -38.24 4.76
C GLU A 202 -2.05 -37.04 5.34
N ALA A 203 -3.38 -37.13 5.39
CA ALA A 203 -4.21 -36.16 6.11
C ALA A 203 -4.23 -36.50 7.62
N GLY A 204 -3.79 -35.57 8.47
CA GLY A 204 -3.69 -35.84 9.91
C GLY A 204 -2.56 -36.81 10.27
N LYS A 205 -1.49 -36.85 9.46
CA LYS A 205 -0.35 -37.75 9.64
C LYS A 205 0.30 -37.64 11.02
N ILE A 206 0.32 -36.45 11.62
CA ILE A 206 0.84 -36.24 12.98
C ILE A 206 -0.03 -36.99 14.01
N GLU A 207 -1.35 -36.83 13.96
CA GLU A 207 -2.28 -37.54 14.85
C GLU A 207 -2.25 -39.06 14.61
N GLY A 208 -2.21 -39.50 13.35
CA GLY A 208 -2.11 -40.91 12.98
C GLY A 208 -0.83 -41.58 13.49
N LEU A 209 0.32 -40.92 13.33
CA LEU A 209 1.60 -41.43 13.85
C LEU A 209 1.62 -41.51 15.37
N ARG A 210 1.02 -40.53 16.07
CA ARG A 210 0.89 -40.57 17.54
C ARG A 210 0.02 -41.75 17.99
N LYS A 211 -1.12 -41.96 17.35
CA LYS A 211 -2.02 -43.08 17.62
C LYS A 211 -1.32 -44.42 17.39
N TYR A 212 -0.64 -44.58 16.25
CA TYR A 212 0.13 -45.79 15.94
C TYR A 212 1.19 -46.10 17.01
N LEU A 213 1.96 -45.09 17.45
CA LEU A 213 2.97 -45.24 18.50
C LEU A 213 2.39 -45.61 19.89
N GLU A 214 1.15 -45.23 20.16
CA GLU A 214 0.43 -45.55 21.39
C GLU A 214 -0.14 -46.98 21.36
N GLU A 215 -0.78 -47.37 20.26
CA GLU A 215 -1.46 -48.67 20.12
C GLU A 215 -0.50 -49.82 19.77
N HIS A 216 0.64 -49.52 19.13
CA HIS A 216 1.62 -50.51 18.66
C HIS A 216 3.04 -50.25 19.22
N PRO A 217 3.26 -50.30 20.55
CA PRO A 217 4.55 -49.97 21.19
C PRO A 217 5.66 -51.02 20.98
N GLN A 218 5.36 -52.14 20.32
CA GLN A 218 6.33 -53.13 19.84
C GLN A 218 6.24 -53.41 18.32
N GLY A 219 5.49 -52.58 17.58
CA GLY A 219 5.35 -52.67 16.14
C GLY A 219 6.66 -52.45 15.39
N GLN A 220 6.75 -52.97 14.16
CA GLN A 220 7.98 -52.91 13.37
C GLN A 220 8.30 -51.49 12.87
N TYR A 221 7.29 -50.60 12.78
CA TYR A 221 7.45 -49.25 12.24
C TYR A 221 7.68 -48.18 13.31
N ILE A 222 7.86 -48.52 14.60
CA ILE A 222 8.02 -47.51 15.69
C ILE A 222 9.17 -46.54 15.44
N VAL A 223 10.32 -47.04 15.00
CA VAL A 223 11.50 -46.19 14.77
C VAL A 223 11.22 -45.21 13.64
N GLN A 224 10.62 -45.70 12.55
CA GLN A 224 10.22 -44.89 11.42
C GLN A 224 9.14 -43.86 11.82
N ALA A 225 8.10 -44.29 12.53
CA ALA A 225 7.02 -43.44 12.99
C ALA A 225 7.52 -42.30 13.89
N ARG A 226 8.46 -42.58 14.80
CA ARG A 226 9.09 -41.55 15.66
C ARG A 226 9.90 -40.54 14.85
N GLN A 227 10.66 -41.01 13.85
CA GLN A 227 11.45 -40.13 12.99
C GLN A 227 10.56 -39.23 12.14
N GLU A 228 9.53 -39.79 11.50
CA GLU A 228 8.58 -39.04 10.69
C GLU A 228 7.81 -38.02 11.54
N LEU A 229 7.33 -38.41 12.73
CA LEU A 229 6.65 -37.51 13.65
C LEU A 229 7.54 -36.33 14.07
N ALA A 230 8.80 -36.60 14.44
CA ALA A 230 9.74 -35.55 14.84
C ALA A 230 10.02 -34.55 13.71
N LEU A 231 10.16 -35.02 12.47
CA LEU A 231 10.36 -34.17 11.30
C LEU A 231 9.13 -33.30 11.00
N LEU A 232 7.93 -33.87 11.05
CA LEU A 232 6.68 -33.15 10.79
C LEU A 232 6.39 -32.10 11.88
N GLU A 233 6.64 -32.43 13.14
CA GLU A 233 6.48 -31.47 14.24
C GLU A 233 7.49 -30.32 14.13
N GLU A 234 8.74 -30.58 13.78
CA GLU A 234 9.72 -29.51 13.59
C GLU A 234 9.39 -28.65 12.36
N ALA A 235 8.94 -29.25 11.26
CA ALA A 235 8.47 -28.51 10.10
C ALA A 235 7.28 -27.60 10.45
N THR A 236 6.33 -28.10 11.24
CA THR A 236 5.18 -27.34 11.73
C THR A 236 5.63 -26.17 12.61
N ARG A 237 6.56 -26.41 13.55
CA ARG A 237 7.15 -25.34 14.38
C ARG A 237 7.89 -24.32 13.54
N ALA A 238 8.67 -24.75 12.55
CA ALA A 238 9.39 -23.85 11.66
C ALA A 238 8.44 -22.98 10.84
N ALA A 239 7.34 -23.54 10.33
CA ALA A 239 6.31 -22.80 9.62
C ALA A 239 5.64 -21.74 10.52
N MET A 240 5.31 -22.09 11.78
CA MET A 240 4.78 -21.14 12.75
C MET A 240 5.77 -20.01 13.06
N ARG A 241 7.05 -20.33 13.26
CA ARG A 241 8.09 -19.30 13.49
C ARG A 241 8.23 -18.38 12.27
N ALA A 242 8.18 -18.92 11.06
CA ALA A 242 8.27 -18.14 9.83
C ALA A 242 7.06 -17.20 9.66
N ASP A 243 5.85 -17.67 9.97
CA ASP A 243 4.63 -16.84 10.02
C ASP A 243 4.79 -15.68 11.02
N THR A 244 5.20 -15.97 12.26
CA THR A 244 5.41 -14.94 13.28
C THR A 244 6.47 -13.92 12.87
N LEU A 245 7.62 -14.36 12.34
CA LEU A 245 8.68 -13.46 11.89
C LEU A 245 8.23 -12.56 10.73
N ALA A 246 7.51 -13.13 9.75
CA ALA A 246 6.98 -12.38 8.63
C ALA A 246 5.93 -11.35 9.07
N TRP A 247 5.09 -11.71 10.04
CA TRP A 247 4.17 -10.78 10.68
C TRP A 247 4.90 -9.65 11.39
N ASP A 248 5.91 -9.95 12.21
CA ASP A 248 6.65 -8.94 12.97
C ASP A 248 7.31 -7.92 12.04
N GLU A 249 7.91 -8.39 10.93
CA GLU A 249 8.47 -7.52 9.90
C GLU A 249 7.40 -6.63 9.25
N ALA A 250 6.28 -7.23 8.83
CA ALA A 250 5.18 -6.50 8.20
C ALA A 250 4.54 -5.49 9.15
N ALA A 251 4.38 -5.86 10.43
CA ALA A 251 3.83 -5.01 11.48
C ALA A 251 4.78 -3.87 11.84
N GLN A 252 6.10 -4.11 11.87
CA GLN A 252 7.11 -3.09 12.10
C GLN A 252 7.12 -2.04 10.99
N LYS A 253 7.09 -2.47 9.73
CA LYS A 253 7.01 -1.55 8.58
C LYS A 253 5.67 -0.83 8.53
N GLY A 254 4.59 -1.54 8.89
CA GLY A 254 3.24 -0.99 9.02
C GLY A 254 2.66 -0.41 7.73
N THR A 255 3.19 -0.82 6.56
CA THR A 255 2.66 -0.35 5.27
C THR A 255 1.56 -1.27 4.77
N ILE A 256 0.62 -0.73 3.99
CA ILE A 256 -0.42 -1.54 3.35
C ILE A 256 0.21 -2.66 2.49
N LYS A 257 1.34 -2.38 1.83
CA LYS A 257 2.00 -3.36 0.96
C LYS A 257 2.57 -4.52 1.78
N ASP A 258 3.37 -4.25 2.81
CA ASP A 258 4.01 -5.31 3.59
C ASP A 258 2.97 -6.18 4.33
N LEU A 259 1.91 -5.56 4.86
CA LEU A 259 0.80 -6.30 5.48
C LEU A 259 0.02 -7.16 4.49
N GLN A 260 -0.13 -6.70 3.23
CA GLN A 260 -0.74 -7.50 2.16
C GLN A 260 0.17 -8.65 1.74
N ASP A 261 1.46 -8.39 1.52
CA ASP A 261 2.44 -9.42 1.19
C ASP A 261 2.46 -10.53 2.25
N TYR A 262 2.40 -10.17 3.54
CA TYR A 262 2.26 -11.12 4.64
C TYR A 262 0.96 -11.94 4.52
N ALA A 263 -0.19 -11.28 4.40
CA ALA A 263 -1.49 -11.96 4.34
C ALA A 263 -1.64 -12.86 3.10
N ASP A 264 -1.00 -12.53 1.98
CA ASP A 264 -0.99 -13.31 0.76
C ASP A 264 -0.02 -14.51 0.85
N THR A 265 1.12 -14.34 1.53
CA THR A 265 2.12 -15.41 1.71
C THR A 265 1.66 -16.44 2.75
N TYR A 266 0.99 -15.99 3.81
CA TYR A 266 0.53 -16.83 4.93
C TYR A 266 -1.00 -16.73 5.07
N PRO A 267 -1.82 -17.20 4.11
CA PRO A 267 -3.27 -16.99 4.12
C PRO A 267 -4.02 -17.65 5.28
N LEU A 268 -3.40 -18.64 5.93
CA LEU A 268 -3.88 -19.32 7.14
C LEU A 268 -3.02 -18.98 8.38
N GLY A 269 -2.14 -17.97 8.27
CA GLY A 269 -1.28 -17.52 9.36
C GLY A 269 -2.08 -16.91 10.51
N GLN A 270 -1.50 -16.92 11.70
CA GLN A 270 -2.19 -16.51 12.93
C GLN A 270 -2.55 -15.02 12.93
N HIS A 271 -1.85 -14.19 12.16
CA HIS A 271 -2.02 -12.73 12.14
C HIS A 271 -2.75 -12.20 10.90
N VAL A 272 -3.31 -13.06 10.03
CA VAL A 272 -3.98 -12.62 8.79
C VAL A 272 -5.15 -11.68 9.07
N THR A 273 -5.95 -11.99 10.08
CA THR A 273 -7.08 -11.13 10.49
C THR A 273 -6.57 -9.76 10.93
N GLN A 274 -5.54 -9.73 11.79
CA GLN A 274 -4.92 -8.50 12.27
C GLN A 274 -4.30 -7.69 11.11
N ALA A 275 -3.68 -8.35 10.13
CA ALA A 275 -3.15 -7.72 8.94
C ALA A 275 -4.26 -7.04 8.13
N LYS A 276 -5.37 -7.75 7.88
CA LYS A 276 -6.53 -7.21 7.13
C LYS A 276 -7.18 -6.02 7.83
N GLU A 277 -7.30 -6.06 9.16
CA GLU A 277 -7.78 -4.94 9.97
C GLU A 277 -6.87 -3.72 9.84
N LYS A 278 -5.55 -3.88 10.07
CA LYS A 278 -4.57 -2.80 9.90
C LYS A 278 -4.59 -2.21 8.49
N ILE A 279 -4.72 -3.06 7.46
CA ILE A 279 -4.86 -2.59 6.06
C ILE A 279 -6.11 -1.72 5.90
N ALA A 280 -7.25 -2.13 6.45
CA ALA A 280 -8.49 -1.39 6.37
C ALA A 280 -8.38 -0.02 7.06
N GLU A 281 -7.79 0.02 8.26
CA GLU A 281 -7.54 1.25 9.02
C GLU A 281 -6.63 2.21 8.25
N LEU A 282 -5.52 1.72 7.70
CA LEU A 282 -4.59 2.53 6.90
C LEU A 282 -5.28 3.08 5.64
N LYS A 283 -6.07 2.25 4.95
CA LYS A 283 -6.84 2.69 3.77
C LYS A 283 -7.87 3.76 4.14
N ALA A 284 -8.60 3.57 5.24
CA ALA A 284 -9.57 4.55 5.74
C ALA A 284 -8.89 5.89 6.11
N GLY A 285 -7.75 5.84 6.81
CA GLY A 285 -6.96 7.03 7.14
C GLY A 285 -6.44 7.76 5.89
N GLN A 286 -5.96 7.04 4.89
CA GLN A 286 -5.54 7.63 3.60
C GLN A 286 -6.72 8.25 2.84
N ALA A 287 -7.87 7.58 2.82
CA ALA A 287 -9.09 8.09 2.20
C ALA A 287 -9.58 9.37 2.89
N GLY A 288 -9.58 9.42 4.22
CA GLY A 288 -9.90 10.60 5.01
C GLY A 288 -8.98 11.78 4.69
N LYS A 289 -7.66 11.58 4.63
CA LYS A 289 -6.68 12.61 4.24
C LYS A 289 -6.91 13.12 2.81
N ARG A 290 -7.25 12.24 1.86
CA ARG A 290 -7.59 12.63 0.48
C ARG A 290 -8.87 13.46 0.44
N ALA A 291 -9.88 13.07 1.20
CA ALA A 291 -11.16 13.77 1.29
C ALA A 291 -11.01 15.17 1.92
N ASP A 292 -10.22 15.32 2.99
CA ASP A 292 -9.84 16.62 3.58
C ASP A 292 -9.21 17.53 2.52
N LYS A 293 -8.16 17.04 1.82
CA LYS A 293 -7.47 17.81 0.79
C LYS A 293 -8.40 18.24 -0.35
N ALA A 294 -9.31 17.38 -0.79
CA ALA A 294 -10.29 17.68 -1.82
C ALA A 294 -11.32 18.73 -1.34
N ALA A 295 -11.83 18.58 -0.12
CA ALA A 295 -12.75 19.52 0.49
C ALA A 295 -12.10 20.91 0.66
N TRP A 296 -10.84 20.95 1.10
CA TRP A 296 -10.06 22.18 1.18
C TRP A 296 -9.88 22.83 -0.19
N LYS A 297 -9.51 22.06 -1.23
CA LYS A 297 -9.37 22.59 -2.60
C LYS A 297 -10.67 23.26 -3.06
N LYS A 298 -11.81 22.60 -2.86
CA LYS A 298 -13.14 23.13 -3.21
C LYS A 298 -13.48 24.40 -2.41
N ALA A 299 -13.23 24.41 -1.11
CA ALA A 299 -13.50 25.56 -0.24
C ALA A 299 -12.61 26.76 -0.58
N SER A 300 -11.31 26.51 -0.80
CA SER A 300 -10.33 27.54 -1.14
C SER A 300 -10.56 28.13 -2.53
N GLN A 301 -10.98 27.33 -3.51
CA GLN A 301 -11.36 27.81 -4.85
C GLN A 301 -12.59 28.72 -4.80
N LYS A 302 -13.61 28.34 -4.03
CA LYS A 302 -14.79 29.21 -3.83
C LYS A 302 -14.42 30.51 -3.13
N GLY A 303 -13.48 30.47 -2.18
CA GLY A 303 -12.98 31.66 -1.49
C GLY A 303 -14.04 32.43 -0.69
N THR A 304 -15.18 31.79 -0.37
CA THR A 304 -16.28 32.40 0.39
C THR A 304 -16.25 31.96 1.85
N ILE A 305 -16.76 32.81 2.75
CA ILE A 305 -16.92 32.46 4.17
C ILE A 305 -17.76 31.18 4.32
N LYS A 306 -18.86 31.04 3.58
CA LYS A 306 -19.71 29.83 3.61
C LYS A 306 -18.93 28.58 3.19
N GLY A 307 -18.17 28.65 2.09
CA GLY A 307 -17.37 27.51 1.63
C GLY A 307 -16.31 27.07 2.63
N LEU A 308 -15.63 28.02 3.28
CA LEU A 308 -14.61 27.75 4.29
C LEU A 308 -15.20 27.22 5.61
N ARG A 309 -16.40 27.66 6.00
CA ARG A 309 -17.14 27.10 7.15
C ARG A 309 -17.55 25.66 6.92
N ASN A 310 -18.16 25.36 5.77
CA ASN A 310 -18.52 23.98 5.44
C ASN A 310 -17.31 23.03 5.46
N TYR A 311 -16.12 23.52 5.10
CA TYR A 311 -14.88 22.75 5.25
C TYR A 311 -14.52 22.51 6.72
N LEU A 312 -14.58 23.53 7.57
CA LEU A 312 -14.32 23.41 9.01
C LEU A 312 -15.34 22.52 9.73
N ASP A 313 -16.60 22.54 9.31
CA ASP A 313 -17.65 21.69 9.88
C ASP A 313 -17.38 20.20 9.57
N ALA A 314 -16.87 19.90 8.38
CA ALA A 314 -16.54 18.53 7.97
C ALA A 314 -15.15 18.07 8.46
N TYR A 315 -14.19 19.00 8.61
CA TYR A 315 -12.80 18.72 8.97
C TYR A 315 -12.30 19.74 10.01
N PRO A 316 -12.80 19.69 11.26
CA PRO A 316 -12.47 20.66 12.30
C PRO A 316 -10.99 20.65 12.68
N GLU A 317 -10.39 19.46 12.69
CA GLU A 317 -8.95 19.20 12.92
C GLU A 317 -8.21 18.90 11.59
N GLY A 318 -8.80 19.26 10.45
CA GLY A 318 -8.19 19.06 9.13
C GLY A 318 -6.90 19.85 8.97
N SER A 319 -6.02 19.40 8.06
CA SER A 319 -4.68 20.00 7.87
C SER A 319 -4.73 21.49 7.45
N ASN A 320 -5.87 21.97 6.93
CA ASN A 320 -6.07 23.36 6.53
C ASN A 320 -7.07 24.11 7.43
N ALA A 321 -7.47 23.57 8.59
CA ALA A 321 -8.43 24.20 9.49
C ALA A 321 -7.98 25.60 9.93
N THR A 322 -6.73 25.74 10.38
CA THR A 322 -6.15 27.05 10.75
C THR A 322 -6.16 28.02 9.58
N ARG A 323 -5.76 27.57 8.39
CA ARG A 323 -5.78 28.40 7.16
C ARG A 323 -7.20 28.84 6.79
N ALA A 324 -8.18 27.98 6.96
CA ALA A 324 -9.59 28.30 6.72
C ALA A 324 -10.09 29.37 7.71
N LYS A 325 -9.80 29.21 9.01
CA LYS A 325 -10.13 30.18 10.07
C LYS A 325 -9.54 31.57 9.76
N THR A 326 -8.25 31.63 9.38
CA THR A 326 -7.59 32.88 8.99
C THR A 326 -8.21 33.52 7.76
N LYS A 327 -8.52 32.74 6.70
CA LYS A 327 -9.20 33.28 5.51
C LYS A 327 -10.58 33.83 5.84
N ILE A 328 -11.35 33.15 6.71
CA ILE A 328 -12.66 33.63 7.15
C ILE A 328 -12.54 34.99 7.85
N ALA A 329 -11.58 35.14 8.78
CA ALA A 329 -11.36 36.41 9.49
C ALA A 329 -11.06 37.55 8.51
N LYS A 330 -10.12 37.35 7.58
CA LYS A 330 -9.77 38.34 6.56
C LYS A 330 -10.93 38.71 5.63
N LEU A 331 -11.75 37.73 5.24
CA LEU A 331 -12.95 38.00 4.42
C LEU A 331 -13.99 38.81 5.19
N LYS A 332 -14.19 38.53 6.48
CA LYS A 332 -15.09 39.31 7.34
C LYS A 332 -14.61 40.76 7.46
N GLU A 333 -13.32 40.98 7.69
CA GLU A 333 -12.73 42.33 7.74
C GLU A 333 -12.94 43.08 6.42
N LEU A 334 -12.73 42.42 5.28
CA LEU A 334 -12.97 42.99 3.96
C LEU A 334 -14.45 43.35 3.73
N GLU A 335 -15.38 42.50 4.17
CA GLU A 335 -16.82 42.78 4.09
C GLU A 335 -17.21 44.01 4.93
N VAL A 336 -16.65 44.13 6.14
CA VAL A 336 -16.86 45.30 7.01
C VAL A 336 -16.30 46.56 6.35
N ALA A 337 -15.08 46.53 5.82
CA ALA A 337 -14.47 47.65 5.13
C ALA A 337 -15.28 48.09 3.90
N LYS A 338 -15.76 47.14 3.08
CA LYS A 338 -16.63 47.41 1.92
C LYS A 338 -17.96 48.06 2.32
N ARG A 339 -18.55 47.63 3.45
CA ARG A 339 -19.78 48.25 3.98
C ARG A 339 -19.52 49.68 4.47
N ALA A 340 -18.43 49.90 5.19
CA ALA A 340 -18.05 51.22 5.68
C ALA A 340 -17.78 52.21 4.52
N ASP A 341 -17.03 51.76 3.50
CA ASP A 341 -16.79 52.50 2.25
C ASP A 341 -18.11 52.88 1.55
N LYS A 342 -19.03 51.93 1.38
CA LYS A 342 -20.35 52.18 0.79
C LYS A 342 -21.17 53.19 1.58
N THR A 343 -21.18 53.10 2.90
CA THR A 343 -21.89 54.05 3.76
C THR A 343 -21.28 55.45 3.68
N ALA A 344 -19.95 55.55 3.72
CA ALA A 344 -19.24 56.82 3.60
C ALA A 344 -19.48 57.48 2.24
N TRP A 345 -19.43 56.70 1.16
CA TRP A 345 -19.78 57.17 -0.18
C TRP A 345 -21.22 57.68 -0.26
N LYS A 346 -22.21 56.93 0.26
CA LYS A 346 -23.61 57.37 0.29
C LYS A 346 -23.74 58.72 1.01
N LYS A 347 -23.06 58.90 2.14
CA LYS A 347 -23.06 60.16 2.90
C LYS A 347 -22.44 61.30 2.09
N ALA A 348 -21.24 61.10 1.53
CA ALA A 348 -20.54 62.10 0.73
C ALA A 348 -21.31 62.48 -0.53
N SER A 349 -21.82 61.49 -1.26
CA SER A 349 -22.63 61.68 -2.45
C SER A 349 -23.97 62.36 -2.17
N LYS A 350 -24.58 62.16 -1.00
CA LYS A 350 -25.81 62.85 -0.59
C LYS A 350 -25.52 64.32 -0.22
N LYS A 351 -24.41 64.59 0.49
CA LYS A 351 -23.99 65.98 0.80
C LYS A 351 -23.69 66.75 -0.49
N GLY A 352 -23.11 66.08 -1.49
CA GLY A 352 -22.94 66.64 -2.83
C GLY A 352 -21.93 67.80 -2.92
N THR A 353 -21.14 68.06 -1.88
CA THR A 353 -20.14 69.13 -1.86
C THR A 353 -18.75 68.62 -2.23
N ILE A 354 -17.91 69.50 -2.79
CA ILE A 354 -16.49 69.21 -3.11
C ILE A 354 -15.76 68.69 -1.86
N GLU A 355 -15.89 69.38 -0.74
CA GLU A 355 -15.30 69.01 0.55
C GLU A 355 -15.73 67.61 1.02
N GLY A 356 -17.05 67.31 1.00
CA GLY A 356 -17.56 66.02 1.44
C GLY A 356 -17.03 64.85 0.59
N LEU A 357 -16.85 65.07 -0.71
CA LEU A 357 -16.27 64.10 -1.62
C LEU A 357 -14.76 63.95 -1.44
N LYS A 358 -14.02 65.06 -1.20
CA LYS A 358 -12.58 65.03 -0.91
C LYS A 358 -12.29 64.24 0.36
N ASN A 359 -13.03 64.49 1.44
CA ASN A 359 -12.90 63.76 2.71
C ASN A 359 -13.16 62.25 2.54
N TYR A 360 -14.10 61.86 1.66
CA TYR A 360 -14.33 60.46 1.33
C TYR A 360 -13.12 59.84 0.61
N VAL A 361 -12.57 60.52 -0.42
CA VAL A 361 -11.41 60.04 -1.18
C VAL A 361 -10.17 59.90 -0.29
N GLU A 362 -9.96 60.85 0.63
CA GLU A 362 -8.85 60.83 1.58
C GLU A 362 -8.98 59.67 2.57
N LYS A 363 -10.17 59.47 3.15
CA LYS A 363 -10.40 58.41 4.14
C LYS A 363 -10.43 57.00 3.52
N TYR A 364 -10.84 56.87 2.27
CA TYR A 364 -10.95 55.61 1.55
C TYR A 364 -10.21 55.68 0.20
N PRO A 365 -8.86 55.80 0.19
CA PRO A 365 -8.09 56.05 -1.03
C PRO A 365 -8.14 54.89 -2.04
N GLN A 366 -8.45 53.69 -1.55
CA GLN A 366 -8.66 52.46 -2.34
C GLN A 366 -10.15 52.04 -2.36
N GLY A 367 -11.06 52.93 -1.96
CA GLY A 367 -12.49 52.67 -1.91
C GLY A 367 -13.08 52.48 -3.32
N GLN A 368 -14.15 51.69 -3.43
CA GLN A 368 -14.72 51.33 -4.74
C GLN A 368 -15.38 52.53 -5.46
N TYR A 369 -15.65 53.63 -4.74
CA TYR A 369 -16.27 54.83 -5.31
C TYR A 369 -15.29 55.99 -5.49
N VAL A 370 -13.99 55.81 -5.27
CA VAL A 370 -12.97 56.88 -5.41
C VAL A 370 -13.01 57.52 -6.79
N THR A 371 -13.05 56.72 -7.86
CA THR A 371 -13.12 57.23 -9.24
C THR A 371 -14.40 58.05 -9.48
N ARG A 372 -15.53 57.58 -8.95
CA ARG A 372 -16.81 58.31 -9.04
C ARG A 372 -16.78 59.60 -8.24
N ALA A 373 -16.18 59.60 -7.05
CA ALA A 373 -16.02 60.77 -6.20
C ALA A 373 -15.14 61.82 -6.88
N LYS A 374 -13.97 61.44 -7.40
CA LYS A 374 -13.07 62.32 -8.16
C LYS A 374 -13.78 62.95 -9.36
N THR A 375 -14.54 62.15 -10.11
CA THR A 375 -15.34 62.67 -11.24
C THR A 375 -16.36 63.72 -10.80
N LYS A 376 -17.08 63.47 -9.69
CA LYS A 376 -18.04 64.45 -9.14
C LYS A 376 -17.34 65.72 -8.65
N ILE A 377 -16.17 65.59 -8.02
CA ILE A 377 -15.35 66.73 -7.58
C ILE A 377 -15.01 67.61 -8.78
N THR A 378 -14.46 67.04 -9.85
CA THR A 378 -14.08 67.81 -11.05
C THR A 378 -15.28 68.53 -11.65
N LYS A 379 -16.44 67.87 -11.78
CA LYS A 379 -17.66 68.52 -12.29
C LYS A 379 -18.13 69.68 -11.43
N LEU A 380 -18.13 69.51 -10.10
CA LEU A 380 -18.52 70.58 -9.18
C LEU A 380 -17.49 71.72 -9.17
N GLU A 381 -16.20 71.42 -9.27
CA GLU A 381 -15.14 72.42 -9.39
C GLU A 381 -15.26 73.21 -10.70
N GLU A 382 -15.61 72.56 -11.81
CA GLU A 382 -15.93 73.21 -13.08
C GLU A 382 -17.18 74.10 -12.99
N GLU A 383 -18.22 73.65 -12.30
CA GLU A 383 -19.45 74.43 -12.11
C GLU A 383 -19.21 75.67 -11.24
N VAL A 384 -18.48 75.52 -10.13
CA VAL A 384 -18.02 76.66 -9.31
C VAL A 384 -17.16 77.62 -10.15
N ARG A 385 -16.28 77.10 -11.00
CA ARG A 385 -15.44 77.91 -11.91
C ARG A 385 -16.25 78.70 -12.92
N ARG A 386 -17.33 78.11 -13.48
CA ARG A 386 -18.26 78.81 -14.38
C ARG A 386 -19.01 79.93 -13.66
N GLN A 387 -19.38 79.71 -12.40
CA GLN A 387 -20.11 80.70 -11.59
C GLN A 387 -19.21 81.82 -11.05
N ASN A 388 -17.90 81.61 -10.91
CA ASN A 388 -16.96 82.63 -10.41
C ASN A 388 -15.64 82.70 -11.24
N PRO A 389 -15.65 83.35 -12.42
CA PRO A 389 -14.53 83.33 -13.36
C PRO A 389 -13.25 84.06 -12.89
N LEU A 390 -13.32 84.96 -11.90
CA LEU A 390 -12.14 85.70 -11.42
C LEU A 390 -11.26 84.87 -10.45
N GLN A 391 -11.86 83.99 -9.65
CA GLN A 391 -11.12 83.10 -8.73
C GLN A 391 -10.19 82.14 -9.50
N ALA A 392 -10.63 81.68 -10.68
CA ALA A 392 -9.84 80.81 -11.56
C ALA A 392 -8.59 81.49 -12.16
N VAL A 393 -8.61 82.83 -12.27
CA VAL A 393 -7.50 83.67 -12.73
C VAL A 393 -6.48 83.90 -11.61
N LEU A 394 -6.93 83.95 -10.35
CA LEU A 394 -6.08 84.11 -9.17
C LEU A 394 -5.39 82.79 -8.77
N ASP A 395 -6.07 81.64 -8.92
CA ASP A 395 -5.56 80.31 -8.56
C ASP A 395 -4.58 79.71 -9.61
N GLY A 396 -4.15 80.49 -10.61
CA GLY A 396 -3.01 80.15 -11.48
C GLY A 396 -3.24 79.06 -12.53
N SER A 397 -4.50 78.73 -12.87
CA SER A 397 -4.81 77.65 -13.83
C SER A 397 -4.99 78.09 -15.29
N ASP A 398 -4.96 79.40 -15.59
CA ASP A 398 -4.86 79.96 -16.95
C ASP A 398 -3.44 80.51 -17.17
N LYS A 399 -2.63 79.82 -17.98
CA LYS A 399 -1.17 80.00 -18.06
C LYS A 399 -0.68 81.26 -18.80
N THR A 400 -1.56 82.24 -19.08
CA THR A 400 -1.15 83.52 -19.70
C THR A 400 -1.36 84.68 -18.70
N PRO A 401 -0.29 85.24 -18.11
CA PRO A 401 -0.39 86.32 -17.13
C PRO A 401 -1.22 87.51 -17.64
N LEU A 402 -1.99 88.17 -16.76
CA LEU A 402 -2.71 89.44 -17.05
C LEU A 402 -1.84 90.45 -17.81
N ARG A 403 -0.56 90.48 -17.45
CA ARG A 403 0.48 91.27 -18.11
C ARG A 403 0.56 91.03 -19.62
N ASP A 404 0.43 89.79 -20.10
CA ASP A 404 0.52 89.46 -21.52
C ASP A 404 -0.74 89.83 -22.29
N LYS A 405 -1.92 89.72 -21.66
CA LYS A 405 -3.19 90.24 -22.24
C LYS A 405 -3.10 91.77 -22.44
N ILE A 406 -2.61 92.50 -21.43
CA ILE A 406 -2.39 93.95 -21.51
C ILE A 406 -1.30 94.31 -22.53
N LYS A 407 -0.19 93.56 -22.57
CA LYS A 407 0.89 93.76 -23.55
C LYS A 407 0.39 93.60 -24.98
N ARG A 408 -0.47 92.61 -25.22
CA ARG A 408 -1.13 92.39 -26.51
C ARG A 408 -2.03 93.56 -26.88
N PHE A 409 -2.89 93.99 -25.95
CA PHE A 409 -3.75 95.15 -26.15
C PHE A 409 -2.95 96.40 -26.54
N ILE A 410 -1.85 96.68 -25.84
CA ILE A 410 -0.98 97.81 -26.14
C ILE A 410 -0.37 97.71 -27.53
N LYS A 411 0.18 96.54 -27.90
CA LYS A 411 0.86 96.36 -29.19
C LYS A 411 -0.10 96.37 -30.36
N GLU A 412 -1.20 95.62 -30.26
CA GLU A 412 -2.10 95.33 -31.38
C GLU A 412 -3.17 96.40 -31.59
N HIS A 413 -3.50 97.15 -30.54
CA HIS A 413 -4.52 98.18 -30.61
C HIS A 413 -3.97 99.59 -30.41
N TYR A 414 -3.36 99.87 -29.25
CA TYR A 414 -2.95 101.23 -28.89
C TYR A 414 -1.74 101.77 -29.67
N LEU A 415 -0.70 100.95 -29.87
CA LEU A 415 0.51 101.25 -30.64
C LEU A 415 0.46 100.66 -32.06
N SER A 416 -0.71 100.27 -32.54
CA SER A 416 -0.85 99.54 -33.81
C SER A 416 -0.32 100.32 -35.02
N GLY A 417 -0.32 101.65 -34.97
CA GLY A 417 0.09 102.52 -36.07
C GLY A 417 -0.85 102.51 -37.28
N LYS A 418 -1.88 101.65 -37.27
CA LYS A 418 -2.86 101.49 -38.35
C LYS A 418 -3.77 102.71 -38.47
N ASP A 419 -4.36 102.89 -39.65
CA ASP A 419 -5.49 103.80 -39.83
C ASP A 419 -6.75 103.15 -39.28
N LEU A 420 -7.08 103.49 -38.04
CA LEU A 420 -8.28 102.98 -37.37
C LEU A 420 -9.50 103.82 -37.74
N SER A 421 -10.63 103.14 -38.01
CA SER A 421 -11.94 103.77 -38.14
C SER A 421 -12.43 104.35 -36.81
N ASP A 422 -13.36 105.29 -36.85
CA ASP A 422 -13.95 105.92 -35.67
C ASP A 422 -14.52 104.89 -34.68
N ARG A 423 -15.16 103.84 -35.22
CA ARG A 423 -15.65 102.70 -34.44
C ARG A 423 -14.51 101.95 -33.73
N GLN A 424 -13.41 101.69 -34.44
CA GLN A 424 -12.25 100.99 -33.88
C GLN A 424 -11.53 101.81 -32.82
N ILE A 425 -11.40 103.12 -33.00
CA ILE A 425 -10.87 104.03 -31.98
C ILE A 425 -11.83 104.02 -30.78
N GLY A 426 -13.13 104.16 -31.02
CA GLY A 426 -14.15 104.16 -29.99
C GLY A 426 -14.17 102.90 -29.11
N PHE A 427 -13.82 101.73 -29.66
CA PHE A 427 -13.70 100.51 -28.86
C PHE A 427 -12.55 100.53 -27.84
N LEU A 428 -11.53 101.38 -28.06
CA LEU A 428 -10.38 101.47 -27.16
C LEU A 428 -10.65 102.36 -25.94
N TYR A 429 -11.61 103.27 -26.01
CA TYR A 429 -11.85 104.29 -24.99
C TYR A 429 -13.21 104.07 -24.30
N ALA A 430 -13.26 104.44 -23.01
CA ALA A 430 -14.53 104.53 -22.30
C ALA A 430 -15.38 105.71 -22.79
N ASP A 431 -16.62 105.85 -22.30
CA ASP A 431 -17.49 106.95 -22.73
C ASP A 431 -17.00 108.32 -22.22
N ARG A 432 -16.31 108.34 -21.06
CA ARG A 432 -15.63 109.49 -20.47
C ARG A 432 -14.18 109.12 -20.13
N ILE A 433 -13.23 109.98 -20.50
CA ILE A 433 -11.80 109.70 -20.40
C ILE A 433 -11.06 110.92 -19.84
N ASP A 434 -10.12 110.72 -18.93
CA ASP A 434 -9.12 111.73 -18.60
C ASP A 434 -8.03 111.70 -19.69
N TYR A 435 -7.96 112.71 -20.55
CA TYR A 435 -7.17 112.70 -21.79
C TYR A 435 -6.21 113.88 -21.82
N PHE A 436 -4.89 113.61 -21.81
CA PHE A 436 -3.82 114.61 -21.88
C PHE A 436 -3.96 115.80 -20.90
N GLY A 437 -4.38 115.51 -19.66
CA GLY A 437 -4.53 116.52 -18.60
C GLY A 437 -5.93 117.13 -18.50
N GLU A 438 -6.77 116.97 -19.53
CA GLU A 438 -8.19 117.33 -19.48
C GLU A 438 -9.01 116.20 -18.87
N LYS A 439 -9.91 116.54 -17.94
CA LYS A 439 -10.75 115.56 -17.24
C LYS A 439 -12.07 115.36 -17.99
N GLN A 440 -12.59 114.12 -17.96
CA GLN A 440 -13.94 113.79 -18.45
C GLN A 440 -14.21 114.14 -19.93
N VAL A 441 -13.17 114.11 -20.77
CA VAL A 441 -13.29 114.29 -22.22
C VAL A 441 -14.20 113.21 -22.80
N SER A 442 -15.13 113.59 -23.69
CA SER A 442 -16.03 112.62 -24.34
C SER A 442 -15.27 111.75 -25.33
N ARG A 443 -15.71 110.50 -25.49
CA ARG A 443 -15.15 109.57 -26.48
C ARG A 443 -15.09 110.17 -27.90
N ASP A 444 -16.13 110.89 -28.32
CA ASP A 444 -16.20 111.48 -29.67
C ASP A 444 -15.15 112.57 -29.88
N ASN A 445 -14.83 113.35 -28.85
CA ASN A 445 -13.74 114.34 -28.90
C ASN A 445 -12.37 113.66 -29.00
N VAL A 446 -12.16 112.56 -28.26
CA VAL A 446 -10.94 111.74 -28.37
C VAL A 446 -10.81 111.14 -29.78
N ILE A 447 -11.90 110.61 -30.35
CA ILE A 447 -11.91 110.08 -31.72
C ILE A 447 -11.50 111.17 -32.71
N ARG A 448 -12.09 112.38 -32.60
CA ARG A 448 -11.77 113.51 -33.48
C ARG A 448 -10.30 113.92 -33.37
N ASP A 449 -9.76 114.03 -32.15
CA ASP A 449 -8.35 114.35 -31.92
C ASP A 449 -7.42 113.30 -32.53
N LYS A 450 -7.69 112.00 -32.31
CA LYS A 450 -6.90 110.92 -32.93
C LYS A 450 -6.94 110.97 -34.45
N LYS A 451 -8.09 111.25 -35.05
CA LYS A 451 -8.25 111.40 -36.51
C LYS A 451 -7.45 112.57 -37.05
N ASN A 452 -7.50 113.72 -36.39
CA ASN A 452 -6.68 114.90 -36.74
C ASN A 452 -5.19 114.57 -36.63
N TYR A 453 -4.77 113.86 -35.59
CA TYR A 453 -3.41 113.37 -35.44
C TYR A 453 -3.01 112.42 -36.58
N PHE A 454 -3.91 111.53 -37.00
CA PHE A 454 -3.66 110.60 -38.10
C PHE A 454 -3.53 111.29 -39.46
N GLN A 455 -4.35 112.30 -39.73
CA GLN A 455 -4.24 113.13 -40.95
C GLN A 455 -2.95 113.94 -40.97
N ARG A 456 -2.58 114.54 -39.83
CA ARG A 456 -1.33 115.31 -39.69
C ARG A 456 -0.08 114.44 -39.86
N TRP A 457 -0.17 113.16 -39.51
CA TRP A 457 0.92 112.19 -39.58
C TRP A 457 0.43 110.91 -40.25
N PRO A 458 0.35 110.84 -41.59
CA PRO A 458 -0.22 109.70 -42.30
C PRO A 458 0.60 108.41 -42.11
N SER A 459 1.92 108.51 -42.04
CA SER A 459 2.79 107.37 -41.74
C SER A 459 3.19 107.37 -40.26
N ARG A 460 2.81 106.32 -39.52
CA ARG A 460 3.04 106.20 -38.07
C ARG A 460 3.55 104.82 -37.72
N ARG A 461 4.73 104.76 -37.12
CA ARG A 461 5.28 103.53 -36.55
C ARG A 461 5.57 103.73 -35.07
N PHE A 462 5.04 102.84 -34.26
CA PHE A 462 5.27 102.80 -32.82
C PHE A 462 5.80 101.43 -32.42
N SER A 463 6.80 101.40 -31.55
CA SER A 463 7.38 100.15 -31.05
C SER A 463 7.50 100.22 -29.54
N LEU A 464 6.81 99.30 -28.84
CA LEU A 464 6.96 99.13 -27.39
C LEU A 464 8.40 98.74 -27.05
N ILE A 465 9.05 99.47 -26.13
CA ILE A 465 10.38 99.12 -25.66
C ILE A 465 10.25 97.93 -24.68
N PRO A 466 10.87 96.77 -24.96
CA PRO A 466 10.79 95.60 -24.08
C PRO A 466 11.22 95.92 -22.64
N GLY A 467 10.63 95.25 -21.66
CA GLY A 467 10.95 95.42 -20.24
C GLY A 467 10.40 96.67 -19.57
N THR A 468 9.97 97.70 -20.32
CA THR A 468 9.54 98.99 -19.73
C THR A 468 8.08 99.04 -19.26
N MET A 469 7.29 98.01 -19.57
CA MET A 469 5.87 97.98 -19.23
C MET A 469 5.63 97.53 -17.78
N SER A 470 5.04 98.43 -16.99
CA SER A 470 4.58 98.23 -15.62
C SER A 470 3.06 98.23 -15.59
N VAL A 471 2.47 97.28 -14.84
CA VAL A 471 1.01 97.19 -14.59
C VAL A 471 0.81 97.19 -13.08
N LYS A 472 0.00 98.11 -12.58
CA LYS A 472 -0.34 98.24 -11.16
C LYS A 472 -1.86 98.27 -10.98
N PRO A 473 -2.46 97.40 -10.16
CA PRO A 473 -3.87 97.52 -9.79
C PRO A 473 -4.13 98.84 -9.05
N ARG A 474 -5.29 99.45 -9.27
CA ARG A 474 -5.65 100.73 -8.63
C ARG A 474 -6.62 100.58 -7.46
N ASP A 475 -7.57 99.66 -7.56
CA ASP A 475 -8.60 99.39 -6.53
C ASP A 475 -8.53 97.95 -6.01
N SER A 476 -8.99 97.70 -4.78
CA SER A 476 -9.09 96.36 -4.17
C SER A 476 -9.94 95.40 -5.02
N ASP A 477 -10.97 95.93 -5.67
CA ASP A 477 -11.89 95.18 -6.53
C ASP A 477 -11.31 94.92 -7.94
N SER A 478 -10.08 95.39 -8.21
CA SER A 478 -9.22 95.01 -9.33
C SER A 478 -9.78 95.23 -10.74
N LYS A 479 -10.85 96.02 -10.90
CA LYS A 479 -11.47 96.34 -12.21
C LYS A 479 -10.71 97.40 -13.01
N THR A 480 -9.76 98.08 -12.37
CA THR A 480 -8.98 99.18 -12.95
C THR A 480 -7.48 98.94 -12.73
N VAL A 481 -6.68 99.12 -13.79
CA VAL A 481 -5.22 98.98 -13.73
C VAL A 481 -4.54 100.18 -14.34
N ASP A 482 -3.51 100.68 -13.67
CA ASP A 482 -2.59 101.68 -14.20
C ASP A 482 -1.45 100.98 -14.94
N VAL A 483 -1.26 101.36 -16.20
CA VAL A 483 -0.28 100.77 -17.10
C VAL A 483 0.64 101.86 -17.62
N SER A 484 1.94 101.73 -17.40
CA SER A 484 2.93 102.66 -17.94
C SER A 484 3.99 101.93 -18.73
N PHE A 485 4.43 102.52 -19.84
CA PHE A 485 5.45 101.94 -20.71
C PHE A 485 6.15 103.00 -21.56
N ARG A 486 7.33 102.66 -22.06
CA ARG A 486 8.07 103.48 -23.03
C ARG A 486 7.95 102.90 -24.42
N PHE A 487 7.91 103.76 -25.43
CA PHE A 487 7.81 103.36 -26.83
C PHE A 487 8.69 104.25 -27.71
N MET A 488 9.21 103.70 -28.78
CA MET A 488 9.81 104.47 -29.87
C MET A 488 8.71 104.90 -30.84
N PHE A 489 8.80 106.12 -31.36
CA PHE A 489 7.92 106.56 -32.44
C PHE A 489 8.74 107.06 -33.63
N LYS A 490 8.22 106.82 -34.83
CA LYS A 490 8.62 107.49 -36.08
C LYS A 490 7.35 107.83 -36.84
N VAL A 491 7.10 109.13 -36.98
CA VAL A 491 5.95 109.67 -37.70
C VAL A 491 6.41 110.54 -38.86
N SER A 492 5.74 110.45 -40.00
CA SER A 492 6.11 111.19 -41.19
C SER A 492 4.89 111.64 -42.00
N SER A 493 5.04 112.79 -42.62
CA SER A 493 4.17 113.40 -43.63
C SER A 493 5.04 113.71 -44.86
N PRO A 494 4.45 114.09 -46.00
CA PRO A 494 5.23 114.50 -47.17
C PRO A 494 6.22 115.65 -46.87
N GLU A 495 5.88 116.55 -45.94
CA GLU A 495 6.65 117.76 -45.65
C GLU A 495 7.72 117.57 -44.55
N ARG A 496 7.53 116.61 -43.65
CA ARG A 496 8.39 116.45 -42.46
C ARG A 496 8.33 115.06 -41.83
N THR A 497 9.41 114.71 -41.14
CA THR A 497 9.52 113.50 -40.31
C THR A 497 9.90 113.88 -38.88
N SER A 498 9.32 113.19 -37.89
CA SER A 498 9.71 113.28 -36.48
C SER A 498 9.87 111.88 -35.89
N ARG A 499 10.91 111.67 -35.09
CA ARG A 499 11.18 110.40 -34.41
C ARG A 499 11.73 110.66 -33.01
N GLY A 500 11.54 109.71 -32.11
CA GLY A 500 11.95 109.89 -30.73
C GLY A 500 11.47 108.78 -29.80
N LEU A 501 11.59 109.04 -28.51
CA LEU A 501 11.12 108.18 -27.42
C LEU A 501 9.94 108.84 -26.71
N GLY A 502 8.85 108.10 -26.53
CA GLY A 502 7.70 108.51 -25.72
C GLY A 502 7.53 107.65 -24.48
N LYS A 503 6.85 108.19 -23.47
CA LYS A 503 6.27 107.44 -22.35
C LYS A 503 4.76 107.61 -22.38
N ALA A 504 4.03 106.51 -22.26
CA ALA A 504 2.57 106.52 -22.12
C ALA A 504 2.19 105.99 -20.73
N THR A 505 1.18 106.62 -20.13
CA THR A 505 0.51 106.16 -18.92
C THR A 505 -0.98 106.05 -19.23
N LEU A 506 -1.52 104.85 -19.04
CA LEU A 506 -2.92 104.52 -19.26
C LEU A 506 -3.55 104.05 -17.96
N THR A 507 -4.81 104.39 -17.73
CA THR A 507 -5.64 103.62 -16.79
C THR A 507 -6.64 102.83 -17.62
N LEU A 508 -6.64 101.51 -17.45
CA LEU A 508 -7.54 100.59 -18.16
C LEU A 508 -8.62 100.10 -17.21
N GLN A 509 -9.87 100.18 -17.63
CA GLN A 509 -10.96 99.42 -17.04
C GLN A 509 -11.03 98.05 -17.71
N LEU A 510 -10.86 96.99 -16.92
CA LEU A 510 -10.83 95.61 -17.39
C LEU A 510 -12.27 95.09 -17.56
N GLY A 511 -12.56 94.49 -18.72
CA GLY A 511 -13.84 93.87 -19.03
C GLY A 511 -13.66 92.42 -19.51
N ALA A 512 -14.72 91.61 -19.40
CA ALA A 512 -14.70 90.17 -19.74
C ALA A 512 -14.38 89.88 -21.23
N GLY A 513 -14.41 90.90 -22.10
CA GLY A 513 -14.12 90.75 -23.54
C GLY A 513 -13.28 91.88 -24.15
N ASN A 514 -13.36 93.12 -23.65
CA ASN A 514 -12.56 94.25 -24.16
C ASN A 514 -12.20 95.21 -23.00
N SER A 515 -10.91 95.53 -22.87
CA SER A 515 -10.44 96.57 -21.94
C SER A 515 -10.62 97.96 -22.55
N ARG A 516 -11.04 98.94 -21.74
CA ARG A 516 -11.23 100.32 -22.18
C ARG A 516 -10.28 101.27 -21.47
N ILE A 517 -9.74 102.24 -22.20
CA ILE A 517 -8.91 103.31 -21.67
C ILE A 517 -9.83 104.36 -21.03
N ILE A 518 -9.69 104.54 -19.71
CA ILE A 518 -10.38 105.57 -18.92
C ILE A 518 -9.48 106.76 -18.58
N ARG A 519 -8.16 106.60 -18.74
CA ARG A 519 -7.18 107.70 -18.70
C ARG A 519 -6.07 107.45 -19.72
N GLU A 520 -5.68 108.48 -20.46
CA GLU A 520 -4.49 108.48 -21.32
C GLU A 520 -3.66 109.73 -21.11
N GLU A 521 -2.35 109.50 -20.93
CA GLU A 521 -1.35 110.54 -20.89
C GLU A 521 -0.13 110.09 -21.70
N ARG A 522 0.45 110.99 -22.51
CA ARG A 522 1.73 110.74 -23.18
C ARG A 522 2.64 111.95 -23.11
N ILE A 523 3.93 111.68 -22.98
CA ILE A 523 4.99 112.68 -23.04
C ILE A 523 6.08 112.22 -24.02
N VAL A 524 6.62 113.16 -24.80
CA VAL A 524 7.85 112.93 -25.58
C VAL A 524 9.03 113.11 -24.63
N THR A 525 9.82 112.05 -24.47
CA THR A 525 10.95 112.02 -23.52
C THR A 525 12.29 112.30 -24.18
N ALA A 526 12.40 112.13 -25.50
CA ALA A 526 13.56 112.52 -26.32
C ALA A 526 13.13 112.59 -27.80
N GLN A 527 13.71 113.50 -28.58
CA GLN A 527 13.47 113.66 -30.02
C GLN A 527 14.81 113.59 -30.77
N PHE A 528 14.85 112.89 -31.90
CA PHE A 528 16.07 112.59 -32.67
C PHE A 528 15.93 112.87 -34.16
#